data_AF-A0A929QTD1-F1
#
_entry.id   AF-A0A929QTD1-F1
#
_cell.length_a   1.000
_cell.length_b   1.000
_cell.length_c   1.000
_cell.angle_alpha   90.00
_cell.angle_beta   90.00
_cell.angle_gamma   90.00
#
_symmetry.space_group_name_H-M   'P 1'
#
loop_
_entity.id
_entity.type
_entity.pdbx_description
1 polymer ?
#
loop_
_entity_poly.entity_id
_entity_poly.type
_entity_poly.pdbx_seq_one_letter_code
_entity_poly.pdbx_strand_id
1 'polypeptide(L)'
;AYIATLRQVASQRLAGQEVALARIDAGLQDIEESLKDKGNSTQGFLQLLDRFAARYIFQIEDNSDKLSERLAKLNAQHESILKAISELNLTNYGVTADQLREQANKAIEAQDAVGLSRLAAYVAALKDANDRPGVEAMKHLYFLTQHVQDKPLSYDLREQVSDIIARLSKTNAVFGGDDPAEPLFAPAILAKQAIELAHAQFNGKVDTRVGDKYKAITQAGEDGGPSILESNKSFTSEVLEDADKDKSLPVTNFEEDKASEASSSSDQSSSQSSSSSSTNVASDQKDETTSSN
;
A
#
# COMPACT_ATOMS: atom_id res chain seq x y z
N ALA A 1 -12.01 -35.57 10.75
CA ALA A 1 -10.75 -34.93 10.29
C ALA A 1 -10.25 -33.89 11.29
N TYR A 2 -10.99 -32.80 11.55
CA TYR A 2 -10.52 -31.70 12.40
C TYR A 2 -10.24 -32.07 13.88
N ILE A 3 -11.09 -32.87 14.52
CA ILE A 3 -10.86 -33.37 15.88
C ILE A 3 -9.56 -34.18 15.99
N ALA A 4 -9.25 -35.03 15.00
CA ALA A 4 -8.01 -35.80 14.99
C ALA A 4 -6.77 -34.87 14.90
N THR A 5 -6.87 -33.78 14.14
CA THR A 5 -5.84 -32.73 14.10
C THR A 5 -5.68 -32.05 15.45
N LEU A 6 -6.77 -31.73 16.15
CA LEU A 6 -6.71 -31.13 17.49
C LEU A 6 -6.07 -32.07 18.53
N ARG A 7 -6.39 -33.37 18.51
CA ARG A 7 -5.74 -34.39 19.36
C ARG A 7 -4.23 -34.45 19.10
N GLN A 8 -3.82 -34.43 17.82
CA GLN A 8 -2.41 -34.41 17.44
C GLN A 8 -1.71 -33.14 17.94
N VAL A 9 -2.32 -31.96 17.76
CA VAL A 9 -1.75 -30.68 18.22
C VAL A 9 -1.65 -30.63 19.75
N ALA A 10 -2.66 -31.14 20.47
CA ALA A 10 -2.63 -31.25 21.92
C ALA A 10 -1.47 -32.14 22.39
N SER A 11 -1.31 -33.32 21.80
CA SER A 11 -0.23 -34.27 22.14
C SER A 11 1.18 -33.67 21.96
N GLN A 12 1.34 -32.79 20.97
CA GLN A 12 2.62 -32.11 20.71
C GLN A 12 2.87 -30.96 21.70
N ARG A 13 1.85 -30.14 21.99
CA ARG A 13 2.03 -28.94 22.83
C ARG A 13 2.04 -29.23 24.32
N LEU A 14 1.31 -30.25 24.75
CA LEU A 14 1.15 -30.61 26.16
C LEU A 14 1.91 -31.91 26.49
N ALA A 15 2.98 -32.18 25.74
CA ALA A 15 3.84 -33.33 25.97
C ALA A 15 4.34 -33.36 27.43
N GLY A 16 4.11 -34.47 28.13
CA GLY A 16 4.41 -34.61 29.56
C GLY A 16 3.31 -34.11 30.52
N GLN A 17 2.19 -33.59 30.03
CA GLN A 17 1.02 -33.20 30.83
C GLN A 17 -0.15 -34.18 30.65
N GLU A 18 0.04 -35.43 31.09
CA GLU A 18 -0.92 -36.53 30.84
C GLU A 18 -2.33 -36.25 31.35
N VAL A 19 -2.47 -35.58 32.50
CA VAL A 19 -3.78 -35.21 33.07
C VAL A 19 -4.50 -34.15 32.21
N ALA A 20 -3.76 -33.21 31.62
CA ALA A 20 -4.34 -32.19 30.74
C ALA A 20 -4.77 -32.81 29.40
N LEU A 21 -3.95 -33.72 28.85
CA LEU A 21 -4.25 -34.47 27.63
C LEU A 21 -5.51 -35.33 27.80
N ALA A 22 -5.63 -36.09 28.89
CA ALA A 22 -6.81 -36.90 29.16
C ALA A 22 -8.10 -36.06 29.27
N ARG A 23 -8.03 -34.85 29.84
CA ARG A 23 -9.17 -33.91 29.89
C ARG A 23 -9.54 -33.37 28.52
N ILE A 24 -8.55 -33.08 27.68
CA ILE A 24 -8.75 -32.62 26.31
C ILE A 24 -9.40 -33.71 25.45
N ASP A 25 -8.93 -34.95 25.57
CA ASP A 25 -9.47 -36.07 24.81
C ASP A 25 -10.93 -36.37 25.19
N ALA A 26 -11.24 -36.35 26.50
CA ALA A 26 -12.62 -36.49 26.97
C ALA A 26 -13.52 -35.36 26.44
N GLY A 27 -13.09 -34.10 26.52
CA GLY A 27 -13.89 -32.97 26.03
C GLY A 27 -14.08 -32.97 24.50
N LEU A 28 -13.08 -33.40 23.73
CA LEU A 28 -13.23 -33.59 22.28
C LEU A 28 -14.18 -34.73 21.94
N GLN A 29 -14.21 -35.80 22.76
CA GLN A 29 -15.14 -36.91 22.59
C GLN A 29 -16.58 -36.49 22.93
N ASP A 30 -16.80 -35.72 23.98
CA ASP A 30 -18.12 -35.16 24.32
C ASP A 30 -18.67 -34.26 23.19
N ILE A 31 -17.81 -33.43 22.60
CA ILE A 31 -18.17 -32.58 21.44
C ILE A 31 -18.51 -33.45 20.21
N GLU A 32 -17.77 -34.54 20.00
CA GLU A 32 -18.01 -35.50 18.91
C GLU A 32 -19.33 -36.28 19.09
N GLU A 33 -19.66 -36.67 20.32
CA GLU A 33 -20.90 -37.38 20.66
C GLU A 33 -22.12 -36.46 20.60
N SER A 34 -22.02 -35.22 21.10
CA SER A 34 -23.06 -34.18 20.97
C SER A 34 -23.46 -33.91 19.51
N LEU A 35 -22.51 -34.06 18.57
CA LEU A 35 -22.78 -33.93 17.14
C LEU A 35 -23.56 -35.11 16.56
N LYS A 36 -23.36 -36.32 17.10
CA LYS A 36 -24.11 -37.52 16.68
C LYS A 36 -25.58 -37.43 17.09
N ASP A 37 -25.86 -36.77 18.23
CA ASP A 37 -27.19 -36.65 18.80
C ASP A 37 -27.96 -35.39 18.34
N LYS A 38 -27.26 -34.32 17.90
CA LYS A 38 -27.87 -33.05 17.52
C LYS A 38 -27.40 -32.62 16.14
N GLY A 39 -28.34 -32.45 15.20
CA GLY A 39 -28.12 -31.96 13.83
C GLY A 39 -27.70 -30.49 13.75
N ASN A 40 -26.64 -30.09 14.47
CA ASN A 40 -26.09 -28.75 14.46
C ASN A 40 -25.41 -28.45 13.11
N SER A 41 -25.46 -27.19 12.66
CA SER A 41 -24.84 -26.78 11.39
C SER A 41 -23.31 -26.96 11.44
N THR A 42 -22.73 -27.38 10.32
CA THR A 42 -21.28 -27.63 10.16
C THR A 42 -20.42 -26.46 10.67
N GLN A 43 -20.91 -25.23 10.54
CA GLN A 43 -20.19 -24.02 10.94
C GLN A 43 -20.19 -23.77 12.45
N GLY A 44 -21.30 -24.02 13.14
CA GLY A 44 -21.39 -23.86 14.60
C GLY A 44 -20.51 -24.87 15.35
N PHE A 45 -20.36 -26.07 14.79
CA PHE A 45 -19.46 -27.10 15.30
C PHE A 45 -17.99 -26.71 15.19
N LEU A 46 -17.57 -26.14 14.06
CA LEU A 46 -16.20 -25.66 13.88
C LEU A 46 -15.87 -24.55 14.90
N GLN A 47 -16.78 -23.61 15.13
CA GLN A 47 -16.60 -22.57 16.15
C GLN A 47 -16.50 -23.13 17.58
N LEU A 48 -17.26 -24.18 17.90
CA LEU A 48 -17.17 -24.85 19.20
C LEU A 48 -15.81 -25.53 19.38
N LEU A 49 -15.30 -26.21 18.35
CA LEU A 49 -13.98 -26.84 18.35
C LEU A 49 -12.85 -25.82 18.44
N ASP A 50 -12.96 -24.68 17.75
CA ASP A 50 -11.98 -23.59 17.80
C ASP A 50 -11.89 -22.98 19.20
N ARG A 51 -13.04 -22.72 19.85
CA ARG A 51 -13.09 -22.23 21.23
C ARG A 51 -12.52 -23.25 22.22
N PHE A 52 -12.84 -24.52 22.05
CA PHE A 52 -12.31 -25.60 22.87
C PHE A 52 -10.78 -25.68 22.76
N ALA A 53 -10.25 -25.67 21.53
CA ALA A 53 -8.81 -25.70 21.29
C ALA A 53 -8.10 -24.48 21.88
N ALA A 54 -8.64 -23.27 21.67
CA ALA A 54 -8.08 -22.03 22.21
C ALA A 54 -7.94 -22.10 23.74
N ARG A 55 -9.00 -22.51 24.43
CA ARG A 55 -9.04 -22.54 25.90
C ARG A 55 -8.17 -23.64 26.51
N TYR A 56 -8.24 -24.86 25.98
CA TYR A 56 -7.65 -26.03 26.66
C TYR A 56 -6.33 -26.50 26.05
N ILE A 57 -6.14 -26.39 24.73
CA ILE A 57 -4.92 -26.83 24.05
C ILE A 57 -3.88 -25.70 24.03
N PHE A 58 -4.32 -24.48 23.71
CA PHE A 58 -3.44 -23.32 23.63
C PHE A 58 -3.37 -22.50 24.92
N GLN A 59 -4.18 -22.87 25.93
CA GLN A 59 -4.26 -22.20 27.23
C GLN A 59 -4.46 -20.68 27.10
N ILE A 60 -5.20 -20.29 26.07
CA ILE A 60 -5.64 -18.92 25.87
C ILE A 60 -6.78 -18.74 26.88
N GLU A 61 -6.51 -18.01 27.97
CA GLU A 61 -7.54 -17.66 28.95
C GLU A 61 -8.72 -17.01 28.23
N ASP A 62 -9.93 -17.50 28.54
CA ASP A 62 -11.19 -16.98 28.01
C ASP A 62 -11.32 -15.52 28.43
N ASN A 63 -10.89 -14.59 27.56
CA ASN A 63 -11.20 -13.18 27.69
C ASN A 63 -12.56 -12.94 27.02
N SER A 64 -13.61 -13.67 27.42
CA SER A 64 -14.96 -13.51 26.82
C SER A 64 -15.45 -12.07 26.93
N ASP A 65 -15.09 -11.38 28.01
CA ASP A 65 -15.40 -9.98 28.24
C ASP A 65 -14.60 -9.06 27.31
N LYS A 66 -13.33 -9.36 27.03
CA LYS A 66 -12.56 -8.56 26.06
C LYS A 66 -12.94 -8.87 24.61
N LEU A 67 -13.40 -10.09 24.33
CA LEU A 67 -13.88 -10.49 23.00
C LEU A 67 -15.27 -9.87 22.73
N SER A 68 -16.16 -9.88 23.71
CA SER A 68 -17.46 -9.19 23.62
C SER A 68 -17.27 -7.67 23.54
N GLU A 69 -16.36 -7.09 24.32
CA GLU A 69 -16.01 -5.67 24.26
C GLU A 69 -15.36 -5.30 22.91
N ARG A 70 -14.48 -6.16 22.38
CA ARG A 70 -13.87 -5.96 21.05
C ARG A 70 -14.92 -6.02 19.95
N LEU A 71 -15.84 -6.98 19.98
CA LEU A 71 -16.93 -7.07 19.01
C LEU A 71 -17.91 -5.90 19.13
N ALA A 72 -18.23 -5.47 20.36
CA ALA A 72 -19.07 -4.30 20.59
C ALA A 72 -18.42 -3.01 20.04
N LYS A 73 -17.12 -2.82 20.28
CA LYS A 73 -16.35 -1.70 19.70
C LYS A 73 -16.34 -1.75 18.18
N LEU A 74 -16.16 -2.94 17.60
CA LEU A 74 -16.14 -3.13 16.15
C LEU A 74 -17.50 -2.83 15.50
N ASN A 75 -18.58 -3.32 16.11
CA ASN A 75 -19.95 -3.03 15.68
C ASN A 75 -20.28 -1.53 15.81
N ALA A 76 -19.90 -0.89 16.93
CA ALA A 76 -20.12 0.54 17.11
C ALA A 76 -19.37 1.38 16.05
N GLN A 77 -18.14 0.98 15.70
CA GLN A 77 -17.39 1.62 14.63
C GLN A 77 -18.06 1.40 13.26
N HIS A 78 -18.55 0.19 12.97
CA HIS A 78 -19.30 -0.11 11.75
C HIS A 78 -20.58 0.74 11.64
N GLU A 79 -21.38 0.83 12.70
CA GLU A 79 -22.58 1.69 12.75
C GLU A 79 -22.23 3.16 12.54
N SER A 80 -21.16 3.64 13.18
CA SER A 80 -20.67 5.01 13.00
C SER A 80 -20.26 5.30 11.55
N ILE A 81 -19.62 4.34 10.88
CA ILE A 81 -19.25 4.46 9.46
C ILE A 81 -20.51 4.52 8.59
N LEU A 82 -21.49 3.63 8.82
CA LEU A 82 -22.73 3.62 8.06
C LEU A 82 -23.50 4.95 8.19
N LYS A 83 -23.54 5.52 9.39
CA LYS A 83 -24.12 6.83 9.64
C LYS A 83 -23.37 7.93 8.87
N ALA A 84 -22.04 7.99 8.99
CA ALA A 84 -21.24 8.97 8.26
C ALA A 84 -21.43 8.86 6.74
N ILE A 85 -21.49 7.64 6.18
CA ILE A 85 -21.78 7.41 4.76
C ILE A 85 -23.15 7.98 4.36
N SER A 86 -24.15 7.91 5.23
CA SER A 86 -25.49 8.44 4.94
C SER A 86 -25.55 9.97 4.87
N GLU A 87 -24.56 10.66 5.45
CA GLU A 87 -24.45 12.11 5.49
C GLU A 87 -23.58 12.67 4.33
N LEU A 88 -22.87 11.81 3.60
CA LEU A 88 -22.00 12.22 2.49
C LEU A 88 -22.79 12.65 1.25
N ASN A 89 -22.29 13.69 0.57
CA ASN A 89 -22.72 14.03 -0.78
C ASN A 89 -21.67 13.56 -1.80
N LEU A 90 -21.90 12.41 -2.41
CA LEU A 90 -20.93 11.78 -3.33
C LEU A 90 -21.16 12.11 -4.82
N THR A 91 -21.88 13.20 -5.11
CA THR A 91 -22.14 13.62 -6.49
C THR A 91 -20.84 13.86 -7.24
N ASN A 92 -20.59 13.10 -8.31
CA ASN A 92 -19.39 13.14 -9.13
C ASN A 92 -18.08 12.71 -8.43
N TYR A 93 -18.11 12.08 -7.25
CA TYR A 93 -16.89 11.63 -6.56
C TYR A 93 -16.28 10.33 -7.14
N GLY A 94 -16.96 9.67 -8.09
CA GLY A 94 -16.49 8.39 -8.65
C GLY A 94 -16.60 7.19 -7.69
N VAL A 95 -17.17 7.40 -6.50
CA VAL A 95 -17.52 6.38 -5.52
C VAL A 95 -18.95 6.61 -5.05
N THR A 96 -19.70 5.53 -4.77
CA THR A 96 -21.09 5.62 -4.31
C THR A 96 -21.22 5.24 -2.84
N ALA A 97 -22.28 5.74 -2.19
CA ALA A 97 -22.58 5.39 -0.82
C ALA A 97 -22.80 3.87 -0.67
N ASP A 98 -23.39 3.22 -1.66
CA ASP A 98 -23.63 1.77 -1.63
C ASP A 98 -22.34 0.96 -1.71
N GLN A 99 -21.36 1.40 -2.51
CA GLN A 99 -20.02 0.78 -2.54
C GLN A 99 -19.34 0.89 -1.17
N LEU A 100 -19.42 2.05 -0.50
CA LEU A 100 -18.85 2.24 0.83
C LEU A 100 -19.55 1.38 1.89
N ARG A 101 -20.89 1.26 1.82
CA ARG A 101 -21.67 0.38 2.71
C ARG A 101 -21.30 -1.08 2.51
N GLU A 102 -21.16 -1.51 1.26
CA GLU A 102 -20.74 -2.88 0.93
C GLU A 102 -19.34 -3.17 1.49
N GLN A 103 -18.39 -2.25 1.37
CA GLN A 103 -17.06 -2.39 1.97
C GLN A 103 -17.13 -2.46 3.51
N ALA A 104 -17.96 -1.64 4.15
CA ALA A 104 -18.16 -1.68 5.60
C ALA A 104 -18.73 -3.02 6.06
N ASN A 105 -19.74 -3.53 5.34
CA ASN A 105 -20.40 -4.81 5.63
C ASN A 105 -19.43 -5.98 5.46
N LYS A 106 -18.65 -6.01 4.37
CA LYS A 106 -17.62 -7.03 4.17
C LYS A 106 -16.55 -6.99 5.26
N ALA A 107 -16.13 -5.81 5.69
CA ALA A 107 -15.11 -5.65 6.72
C ALA A 107 -15.62 -6.11 8.11
N ILE A 108 -16.87 -5.82 8.47
CA ILE A 108 -17.45 -6.30 9.74
C ILE A 108 -17.71 -7.82 9.71
N GLU A 109 -18.19 -8.37 8.60
CA GLU A 109 -18.38 -9.81 8.40
C GLU A 109 -17.06 -10.58 8.54
N ALA A 110 -15.97 -10.01 8.02
CA ALA A 110 -14.61 -10.55 8.14
C ALA A 110 -13.94 -10.26 9.50
N GLN A 111 -14.59 -9.50 10.39
CA GLN A 111 -14.01 -8.98 11.64
C GLN A 111 -12.70 -8.20 11.43
N ASP A 112 -12.55 -7.54 10.28
CA ASP A 112 -11.37 -6.79 9.89
C ASP A 112 -11.38 -5.37 10.49
N ALA A 113 -10.85 -5.27 11.72
CA ALA A 113 -10.71 -3.99 12.42
C ALA A 113 -9.82 -2.99 11.69
N VAL A 114 -8.80 -3.45 10.96
CA VAL A 114 -7.91 -2.57 10.20
C VAL A 114 -8.63 -2.07 8.95
N GLY A 115 -9.36 -2.94 8.25
CA GLY A 115 -10.25 -2.57 7.16
C GLY A 115 -11.30 -1.54 7.56
N LEU A 116 -11.99 -1.75 8.68
CA LEU A 116 -12.96 -0.78 9.19
C LEU A 116 -12.30 0.55 9.60
N SER A 117 -11.10 0.53 10.17
CA SER A 117 -10.39 1.77 10.53
C SER A 117 -9.95 2.55 9.30
N ARG A 118 -9.44 1.87 8.27
CA ARG A 118 -9.11 2.49 6.97
C ARG A 118 -10.35 3.06 6.28
N LEU A 119 -11.46 2.33 6.29
CA LEU A 119 -12.71 2.81 5.71
C LEU A 119 -13.27 4.02 6.49
N ALA A 120 -13.17 4.01 7.82
CA ALA A 120 -13.55 5.17 8.63
C ALA A 120 -12.72 6.41 8.26
N ALA A 121 -11.40 6.26 8.14
CA ALA A 121 -10.52 7.35 7.72
C ALA A 121 -10.86 7.84 6.29
N TYR A 122 -11.17 6.92 5.38
CA TYR A 122 -11.57 7.26 4.02
C TYR A 122 -12.89 8.04 3.98
N VAL A 123 -13.91 7.58 4.71
CA VAL A 123 -15.22 8.25 4.84
C VAL A 123 -15.08 9.62 5.50
N ALA A 124 -14.23 9.75 6.52
CA ALA A 124 -13.94 11.04 7.15
C ALA A 124 -13.29 12.02 6.16
N ALA A 125 -12.28 11.59 5.40
CA ALA A 125 -11.63 12.43 4.39
C ALA A 125 -12.59 12.84 3.25
N LEU A 126 -13.51 11.95 2.84
CA LEU A 126 -14.57 12.30 1.89
C LEU A 126 -15.50 13.37 2.46
N LYS A 127 -15.82 13.30 3.75
CA LYS A 127 -16.62 14.33 4.43
C LYS A 127 -15.89 15.66 4.49
N ASP A 128 -14.61 15.67 4.82
CA ASP A 128 -13.79 16.88 4.84
C ASP A 128 -13.75 17.54 3.44
N ALA A 129 -13.66 16.73 2.38
CA ALA A 129 -13.76 17.19 1.00
C ALA A 129 -15.15 17.74 0.64
N ASN A 130 -16.24 17.19 1.20
CA ASN A 130 -17.57 17.76 1.06
C ASN A 130 -17.69 19.13 1.73
N ASP A 131 -17.11 19.28 2.92
CA ASP A 131 -17.24 20.49 3.72
C ASP A 131 -16.33 21.63 3.21
N ARG A 132 -15.11 21.29 2.75
CA ARG A 132 -14.07 22.26 2.35
C ARG A 132 -13.32 21.82 1.07
N PRO A 133 -14.00 21.70 -0.08
CA PRO A 133 -13.42 21.12 -1.29
C PRO A 133 -12.15 21.84 -1.78
N GLY A 134 -12.12 23.18 -1.76
CA GLY A 134 -10.94 23.95 -2.17
C GLY A 134 -9.71 23.68 -1.29
N VAL A 135 -9.91 23.62 0.03
CA VAL A 135 -8.80 23.40 0.98
C VAL A 135 -8.30 21.97 0.88
N GLU A 136 -9.20 20.98 0.84
CA GLU A 136 -8.79 19.59 0.71
C GLU A 136 -8.12 19.29 -0.64
N ALA A 137 -8.55 19.93 -1.73
CA ALA A 137 -7.88 19.83 -3.02
C ALA A 137 -6.43 20.35 -2.95
N MET A 138 -6.22 21.50 -2.28
CA MET A 138 -4.86 22.04 -2.06
C MET A 138 -4.01 21.14 -1.16
N LYS A 139 -4.58 20.57 -0.09
CA LYS A 139 -3.87 19.65 0.83
C LYS A 139 -3.43 18.39 0.11
N HIS A 140 -4.30 17.81 -0.71
CA HIS A 140 -3.94 16.66 -1.54
C HIS A 140 -2.88 17.03 -2.58
N LEU A 141 -3.02 18.14 -3.30
CA LEU A 141 -2.02 18.56 -4.27
C LEU A 141 -0.66 18.79 -3.60
N TYR A 142 -0.63 19.44 -2.44
CA TYR A 142 0.58 19.62 -1.64
C TYR A 142 1.22 18.27 -1.32
N PHE A 143 0.49 17.38 -0.65
CA PHE A 143 1.03 16.09 -0.23
C PHE A 143 1.55 15.27 -1.41
N LEU A 144 0.74 15.15 -2.48
CA LEU A 144 1.11 14.35 -3.65
C LEU A 144 2.36 14.90 -4.35
N THR A 145 2.49 16.23 -4.46
CA THR A 145 3.69 16.86 -5.09
C THR A 145 4.94 16.75 -4.22
N GLN A 146 4.82 16.65 -2.89
CA GLN A 146 5.96 16.33 -2.03
C GLN A 146 6.44 14.89 -2.25
N HIS A 147 5.52 13.95 -2.44
CA HIS A 147 5.79 12.52 -2.32
C HIS A 147 5.84 11.75 -3.65
N VAL A 148 5.49 12.34 -4.80
CA VAL A 148 5.52 11.63 -6.11
C VAL A 148 6.92 11.10 -6.50
N GLN A 149 7.97 11.71 -5.96
CA GLN A 149 9.36 11.32 -6.17
C GLN A 149 9.91 10.39 -5.08
N ASP A 150 9.09 9.95 -4.14
CA ASP A 150 9.57 9.16 -3.02
C ASP A 150 10.09 7.77 -3.46
N LYS A 151 11.19 7.34 -2.84
CA LYS A 151 11.85 6.05 -3.08
C LYS A 151 10.94 4.84 -2.85
N PRO A 152 10.04 4.82 -1.84
CA PRO A 152 9.12 3.72 -1.63
C PRO A 152 8.04 3.52 -2.70
N LEU A 153 7.80 4.49 -3.59
CA LEU A 153 6.73 4.36 -4.59
C LEU A 153 7.14 3.37 -5.69
N SER A 154 6.21 2.47 -6.04
CA SER A 154 6.31 1.66 -7.25
C SER A 154 6.07 2.51 -8.50
N TYR A 155 6.48 2.00 -9.65
CA TYR A 155 6.15 2.59 -10.95
C TYR A 155 4.65 2.91 -11.11
N ASP A 156 3.77 1.95 -10.82
CA ASP A 156 2.32 2.11 -11.02
C ASP A 156 1.73 3.19 -10.10
N LEU A 157 2.15 3.20 -8.83
CA LEU A 157 1.69 4.21 -7.88
C LEU A 157 2.20 5.60 -8.27
N ARG A 158 3.45 5.71 -8.74
CA ARG A 158 4.02 6.97 -9.23
C ARG A 158 3.26 7.51 -10.43
N GLU A 159 2.91 6.67 -11.40
CA GLU A 159 2.11 7.09 -12.56
C GLU A 159 0.69 7.51 -12.16
N GLN A 160 0.06 6.79 -11.23
CA GLN A 160 -1.25 7.15 -10.70
C GLN A 160 -1.22 8.51 -9.98
N VAL A 161 -0.24 8.72 -9.11
CA VAL A 161 -0.05 9.99 -8.39
C VAL A 161 0.22 11.13 -9.38
N SER A 162 1.03 10.88 -10.41
CA SER A 162 1.34 11.88 -11.44
C SER A 162 0.09 12.29 -12.23
N ASP A 163 -0.78 11.34 -12.57
CA ASP A 163 -2.09 11.62 -13.21
C ASP A 163 -2.94 12.55 -12.35
N ILE A 164 -3.03 12.25 -11.06
CA ILE A 164 -3.85 13.00 -10.11
C ILE A 164 -3.30 14.42 -9.95
N ILE A 165 -1.98 14.59 -9.83
CA ILE A 165 -1.33 15.92 -9.78
C ILE A 165 -1.68 16.74 -11.02
N ALA A 166 -1.52 16.15 -12.22
CA ALA A 166 -1.78 16.83 -13.49
C ALA A 166 -3.25 17.23 -13.67
N ARG A 167 -4.18 16.45 -13.11
CA ARG A 167 -5.61 16.75 -13.18
C ARG A 167 -6.04 17.75 -12.11
N LEU A 168 -5.56 17.62 -10.87
CA LEU A 168 -5.82 18.58 -9.80
C LEU A 168 -5.35 19.98 -10.19
N SER A 169 -4.23 20.10 -10.92
CA SER A 169 -3.73 21.39 -11.38
C SER A 169 -4.60 22.09 -12.41
N LYS A 170 -5.61 21.42 -12.97
CA LYS A 170 -6.57 21.99 -13.92
C LYS A 170 -7.94 22.29 -13.28
N THR A 171 -8.12 21.94 -12.01
CA THR A 171 -9.41 22.09 -11.35
C THR A 171 -9.70 23.52 -10.93
N ASN A 172 -10.99 23.83 -10.86
CA ASN A 172 -11.52 25.08 -10.29
C ASN A 172 -11.14 25.26 -8.81
N ALA A 173 -11.03 24.17 -8.05
CA ALA A 173 -10.83 24.18 -6.61
C ALA A 173 -9.43 24.64 -6.19
N VAL A 174 -8.43 24.48 -7.07
CA VAL A 174 -7.04 24.83 -6.76
C VAL A 174 -6.60 26.09 -7.52
N PHE A 175 -6.88 26.16 -8.82
CA PHE A 175 -6.38 27.23 -9.69
C PHE A 175 -7.48 28.01 -10.41
N GLY A 176 -8.75 27.82 -10.03
CA GLY A 176 -9.87 28.47 -10.73
C GLY A 176 -10.04 28.02 -12.17
N GLY A 177 -9.53 26.83 -12.54
CA GLY A 177 -9.75 26.21 -13.85
C GLY A 177 -11.19 25.77 -14.10
N ASP A 178 -11.44 25.11 -15.22
CA ASP A 178 -12.80 24.74 -15.66
C ASP A 178 -13.27 23.37 -15.16
N ASP A 179 -12.34 22.51 -14.71
CA ASP A 179 -12.65 21.14 -14.32
C ASP A 179 -13.14 21.05 -12.86
N PRO A 180 -14.19 20.26 -12.56
CA PRO A 180 -14.62 19.99 -11.19
C PRO A 180 -13.56 19.16 -10.44
N ALA A 181 -13.36 19.47 -9.16
CA ALA A 181 -12.44 18.73 -8.29
C ALA A 181 -13.05 17.46 -7.69
N GLU A 182 -14.38 17.38 -7.63
CA GLU A 182 -15.12 16.27 -7.03
C GLU A 182 -14.66 14.89 -7.51
N PRO A 183 -14.46 14.64 -8.83
CA PRO A 183 -13.99 13.35 -9.32
C PRO A 183 -12.57 12.97 -8.89
N LEU A 184 -11.82 13.89 -8.31
CA LEU A 184 -10.44 13.70 -7.89
C LEU A 184 -10.26 13.46 -6.40
N PHE A 185 -11.24 13.77 -5.54
CA PHE A 185 -11.09 13.56 -4.11
C PHE A 185 -10.91 12.09 -3.74
N ALA A 186 -11.81 11.22 -4.21
CA ALA A 186 -11.70 9.78 -3.97
C ALA A 186 -10.33 9.20 -4.39
N PRO A 187 -9.86 9.38 -5.64
CA PRO A 187 -8.55 8.86 -6.05
C PRO A 187 -7.38 9.56 -5.33
N ALA A 188 -7.46 10.85 -4.99
CA ALA A 188 -6.41 11.55 -4.25
C ALA A 188 -6.26 11.05 -2.81
N ILE A 189 -7.38 10.82 -2.11
CA ILE A 189 -7.36 10.24 -0.76
C ILE A 189 -6.78 8.82 -0.80
N LEU A 190 -7.20 7.99 -1.76
CA LEU A 190 -6.67 6.64 -1.92
C LEU A 190 -5.18 6.65 -2.28
N ALA A 191 -4.74 7.58 -3.13
CA ALA A 191 -3.32 7.73 -3.46
C ALA A 191 -2.48 8.13 -2.24
N LYS A 192 -3.00 9.04 -1.38
CA LYS A 192 -2.36 9.39 -0.10
C LYS A 192 -2.18 8.15 0.79
N GLN A 193 -3.24 7.38 0.99
CA GLN A 193 -3.18 6.15 1.79
C GLN A 193 -2.22 5.11 1.19
N ALA A 194 -2.17 5.00 -0.14
CA ALA A 194 -1.24 4.10 -0.82
C ALA A 194 0.23 4.53 -0.64
N ILE A 195 0.51 5.84 -0.65
CA ILE A 195 1.85 6.38 -0.33
C ILE A 195 2.21 6.07 1.12
N GLU A 196 1.33 6.33 2.08
CA GLU A 196 1.54 6.00 3.50
C GLU A 196 1.85 4.51 3.70
N LEU A 197 1.10 3.64 3.01
CA LEU A 197 1.33 2.20 3.05
C LEU A 197 2.67 1.80 2.40
N ALA A 198 3.04 2.42 1.28
CA ALA A 198 4.30 2.18 0.61
C ALA A 198 5.50 2.53 1.52
N HIS A 199 5.41 3.65 2.24
CA HIS A 199 6.40 4.03 3.26
C HIS A 199 6.46 3.02 4.41
N ALA A 200 5.30 2.63 4.95
CA ALA A 200 5.22 1.67 6.05
C ALA A 200 5.77 0.28 5.68
N GLN A 201 5.71 -0.09 4.41
CA GLN A 201 6.15 -1.39 3.89
C GLN A 201 7.49 -1.34 3.14
N PHE A 202 8.19 -0.20 3.19
CA PHE A 202 9.40 0.00 2.40
C PHE A 202 10.49 -1.00 2.81
N ASN A 203 10.97 -1.78 1.84
CA ASN A 203 11.98 -2.81 2.04
C ASN A 203 13.37 -2.40 1.54
N GLY A 204 13.56 -1.11 1.23
CA GLY A 204 14.82 -0.57 0.69
C GLY A 204 15.01 -0.73 -0.82
N LYS A 205 14.14 -1.48 -1.53
CA LYS A 205 14.22 -1.59 -2.98
C LYS A 205 13.53 -0.40 -3.64
N VAL A 206 14.29 0.33 -4.46
CA VAL A 206 13.81 1.52 -5.16
C VAL A 206 13.44 1.16 -6.59
N ASP A 207 12.22 1.54 -7.02
CA ASP A 207 11.81 1.44 -8.41
C ASP A 207 12.10 2.75 -9.13
N THR A 208 13.07 2.73 -10.04
CA THR A 208 13.51 3.91 -10.78
C THR A 208 12.70 4.15 -12.06
N ARG A 209 11.81 3.25 -12.47
CA ARG A 209 11.06 3.40 -13.73
C ARG A 209 10.11 4.60 -13.66
N VAL A 210 9.89 5.25 -14.80
CA VAL A 210 8.96 6.38 -14.96
C VAL A 210 8.19 6.27 -16.26
N GLY A 211 6.90 6.59 -16.23
CA GLY A 211 6.03 6.55 -17.41
C GLY A 211 5.76 7.94 -17.96
N ASP A 212 4.81 8.01 -18.89
CA ASP A 212 4.53 9.25 -19.62
C ASP A 212 3.82 10.28 -18.75
N LYS A 213 3.07 9.86 -17.73
CA LYS A 213 2.37 10.78 -16.83
C LYS A 213 3.34 11.49 -15.91
N TYR A 214 4.30 10.76 -15.34
CA TYR A 214 5.37 11.36 -14.55
C TYR A 214 6.22 12.31 -15.39
N LYS A 215 6.59 11.92 -16.61
CA LYS A 215 7.34 12.79 -17.53
C LYS A 215 6.57 14.06 -17.86
N ALA A 216 5.28 13.97 -18.11
CA ALA A 216 4.45 15.13 -18.44
C ALA A 216 4.41 16.17 -17.31
N ILE A 217 4.45 15.76 -16.03
CA ILE A 217 4.46 16.70 -14.91
C ILE A 217 5.86 17.21 -14.54
N THR A 218 6.92 16.55 -15.01
CA THR A 218 8.32 16.92 -14.73
C THR A 218 9.00 17.65 -15.87
N GLN A 219 8.43 17.59 -17.08
CA GLN A 219 8.90 18.36 -18.22
C GLN A 219 8.68 19.86 -17.98
N ALA A 220 9.67 20.67 -18.36
CA ALA A 220 9.57 22.12 -18.35
C ALA A 220 8.39 22.61 -19.21
N GLY A 221 7.83 23.78 -18.86
CA GLY A 221 6.80 24.42 -19.65
C GLY A 221 7.25 24.70 -21.08
N GLU A 222 6.29 24.85 -22.01
CA GLU A 222 6.58 25.12 -23.43
C GLU A 222 7.39 26.42 -23.64
N ASP A 223 7.28 27.36 -22.70
CA ASP A 223 8.00 28.63 -22.65
C ASP A 223 9.37 28.54 -21.93
N GLY A 224 9.78 27.34 -21.53
CA GLY A 224 10.96 27.11 -20.69
C GLY A 224 10.72 27.41 -19.21
N GLY A 225 9.46 27.62 -18.80
CA GLY A 225 9.06 27.80 -17.41
C GLY A 225 9.17 26.53 -16.56
N PRO A 226 8.94 26.64 -15.24
CA PRO A 226 8.97 25.50 -14.33
C PRO A 226 7.98 24.41 -14.74
N SER A 227 8.28 23.17 -14.39
CA SER A 227 7.37 22.06 -14.68
C SER A 227 6.03 22.20 -13.92
N ILE A 228 5.02 21.40 -14.28
CA ILE A 228 3.76 21.32 -13.51
C ILE A 228 4.05 20.94 -12.06
N LEU A 229 4.95 19.97 -11.84
CA LEU A 229 5.34 19.52 -10.51
C LEU A 229 5.99 20.65 -9.71
N GLU A 230 6.97 21.35 -10.29
CA GLU A 230 7.67 22.46 -9.63
C GLU A 230 6.73 23.61 -9.30
N SER A 231 5.89 24.01 -10.26
CA SER A 231 4.90 25.07 -10.10
C SER A 231 3.90 24.76 -9.00
N ASN A 232 3.30 23.56 -9.04
CA ASN A 232 2.34 23.13 -8.02
C ASN A 232 2.99 23.01 -6.64
N LYS A 233 4.20 22.48 -6.57
CA LYS A 233 4.95 22.32 -5.32
C LYS A 233 5.25 23.67 -4.69
N SER A 234 5.72 24.65 -5.48
CA SER A 234 5.99 26.00 -5.01
C SER A 234 4.70 26.69 -4.54
N PHE A 235 3.68 26.69 -5.40
CA PHE A 235 2.39 27.34 -5.13
C PHE A 235 1.74 26.80 -3.85
N THR A 236 1.60 25.48 -3.74
CA THR A 236 0.97 24.88 -2.54
C THR A 236 1.80 25.07 -1.28
N SER A 237 3.13 25.11 -1.39
CA SER A 237 3.99 25.40 -0.23
C SER A 237 3.88 26.84 0.26
N GLU A 238 3.59 27.79 -0.63
CA GLU A 238 3.40 29.20 -0.32
C GLU A 238 1.99 29.50 0.21
N VAL A 239 0.96 28.96 -0.45
CA VAL A 239 -0.45 29.31 -0.19
C VAL A 239 -1.04 28.51 0.97
N LEU A 240 -0.64 27.24 1.15
CA LEU A 240 -1.21 26.40 2.19
C LEU A 240 -0.70 26.84 3.57
N GLU A 241 -1.59 26.90 4.56
CA GLU A 241 -1.21 27.18 5.94
C GLU A 241 -0.32 26.06 6.50
N ASP A 242 0.64 26.41 7.36
CA ASP A 242 1.57 25.41 7.91
C ASP A 242 0.88 24.29 8.71
N ALA A 243 -0.29 24.57 9.30
CA ALA A 243 -1.10 23.58 10.01
C ALA A 243 -1.77 22.56 9.06
N ASP A 244 -1.99 22.92 7.80
CA ASP A 244 -2.60 22.07 6.79
C ASP A 244 -1.55 21.30 5.94
N LYS A 245 -0.27 21.66 6.05
CA LYS A 245 0.84 20.93 5.42
C LYS A 245 1.12 19.62 6.16
N ASP A 246 0.73 18.52 5.54
CA ASP A 246 1.08 17.19 6.04
C ASP A 246 2.59 16.92 5.86
N LYS A 247 3.29 16.81 6.99
CA LYS A 247 4.73 16.53 7.09
C LYS A 247 4.99 15.21 7.83
N SER A 248 4.00 14.32 7.85
CA SER A 248 4.04 13.06 8.61
C SER A 248 5.00 12.02 8.04
N LEU A 249 5.30 12.11 6.73
CA LEU A 249 6.21 11.19 6.04
C LEU A 249 7.52 11.89 5.66
N PRO A 250 8.65 11.16 5.67
CA PRO A 250 9.89 11.69 5.12
C PRO A 250 9.76 11.85 3.59
N VAL A 251 10.35 12.93 3.06
CA VAL A 251 10.46 13.15 1.61
C VAL A 251 11.78 12.60 1.11
N THR A 252 11.76 11.85 0.02
CA THR A 252 12.91 11.20 -0.61
C THR A 252 12.85 11.38 -2.13
N ASN A 253 13.94 11.08 -2.84
CA ASN A 253 13.98 11.21 -4.30
C ASN A 253 14.61 9.98 -4.96
N PHE A 254 13.82 9.20 -5.71
CA PHE A 254 14.31 8.02 -6.44
C PHE A 254 15.26 8.38 -7.61
N GLU A 255 15.23 9.61 -8.11
CA GLU A 255 16.09 10.04 -9.22
C GLU A 255 17.58 10.07 -8.81
N GLU A 256 17.87 10.20 -7.51
CA GLU A 256 19.24 10.07 -6.97
C GLU A 256 19.83 8.68 -7.25
N ASP A 257 18.99 7.65 -7.24
CA ASP A 257 19.42 6.26 -7.44
C ASP A 257 19.58 5.95 -8.94
N LYS A 258 18.81 6.59 -9.85
CA LYS A 258 19.05 6.51 -11.31
C LYS A 258 20.44 6.99 -11.70
N ALA A 259 20.90 8.10 -11.12
CA ALA A 259 22.22 8.65 -11.40
C ALA A 259 23.35 7.68 -11.00
N SER A 260 23.12 6.88 -9.94
CA SER A 260 24.07 5.86 -9.48
C SER A 260 24.10 4.61 -10.37
N GLU A 261 22.97 4.18 -10.93
CA GLU A 261 22.90 3.05 -11.88
C GLU A 261 23.57 3.41 -13.22
N ALA A 262 23.38 4.63 -13.71
CA ALA A 262 24.07 5.13 -14.91
C ALA A 262 25.59 5.23 -14.71
N SER A 263 26.05 5.53 -13.49
CA SER A 263 27.49 5.62 -13.16
C SER A 263 28.15 4.24 -12.94
N SER A 264 27.40 3.24 -12.45
CA SER A 264 27.94 1.88 -12.28
C SER A 264 27.97 1.06 -13.58
N SER A 265 27.16 1.42 -14.58
CA SER A 265 27.17 0.79 -15.91
C SER A 265 28.27 1.33 -16.84
N SER A 266 28.88 2.49 -16.55
CA SER A 266 30.05 3.00 -17.28
C SER A 266 31.38 2.33 -16.91
N ASP A 267 31.46 1.62 -15.78
CA ASP A 267 32.71 0.99 -15.31
C ASP A 267 32.85 -0.50 -15.69
N GLN A 268 31.89 -1.09 -16.42
CA GLN A 268 31.95 -2.49 -16.86
C GLN A 268 32.45 -2.72 -18.29
N SER A 269 32.96 -1.67 -18.98
CA SER A 269 33.64 -1.81 -20.27
C SER A 269 35.10 -1.38 -20.22
N SER A 270 35.89 -1.90 -19.29
CA SER A 270 37.34 -2.05 -19.53
C SER A 270 37.94 -3.18 -18.69
N SER A 271 38.12 -4.35 -19.30
CA SER A 271 39.31 -5.21 -19.10
C SER A 271 39.18 -6.51 -19.90
N GLN A 272 39.75 -6.53 -21.10
CA GLN A 272 40.59 -7.66 -21.50
C GLN A 272 41.97 -7.13 -21.88
N SER A 273 42.79 -7.04 -20.84
CA SER A 273 44.20 -7.41 -20.76
C SER A 273 44.91 -7.74 -22.08
N SER A 274 45.92 -6.94 -22.41
CA SER A 274 47.11 -7.41 -23.11
C SER A 274 48.34 -7.10 -22.26
N SER A 275 49.04 -8.14 -21.82
CA SER A 275 50.39 -8.01 -21.25
C SER A 275 51.35 -8.91 -22.01
N SER A 276 52.13 -8.24 -22.87
CA SER A 276 53.56 -8.43 -23.17
C SER A 276 54.15 -9.83 -23.34
N SER A 277 54.72 -10.08 -24.52
CA SER A 277 56.12 -10.49 -24.62
C SER A 277 56.72 -10.10 -25.97
N SER A 278 57.93 -9.58 -25.93
CA SER A 278 58.73 -9.16 -27.07
C SER A 278 59.53 -10.31 -27.67
N THR A 279 59.93 -10.10 -28.92
CA THR A 279 61.07 -10.67 -29.67
C THR A 279 61.06 -12.15 -30.06
N ASN A 280 61.04 -12.39 -31.37
CA ASN A 280 62.07 -13.21 -32.00
C ASN A 280 62.45 -12.65 -33.38
N VAL A 281 63.76 -12.67 -33.63
CA VAL A 281 64.49 -12.21 -34.82
C VAL A 281 64.75 -13.40 -35.74
N ALA A 282 64.62 -13.22 -37.07
CA ALA A 282 65.46 -13.76 -38.17
C ALA A 282 64.65 -13.71 -39.48
N SER A 283 64.96 -12.79 -40.41
CA SER A 283 65.83 -13.02 -41.58
C SER A 283 65.19 -13.92 -42.63
N ASP A 284 64.75 -13.38 -43.77
CA ASP A 284 65.40 -13.69 -45.05
C ASP A 284 64.94 -12.80 -46.23
N GLN A 285 65.80 -12.79 -47.23
CA GLN A 285 65.96 -11.90 -48.36
C GLN A 285 64.86 -11.90 -49.45
N LYS A 286 64.95 -10.82 -50.25
CA LYS A 286 65.00 -10.76 -51.73
C LYS A 286 63.76 -10.37 -52.54
N ASP A 287 64.00 -9.30 -53.33
CA ASP A 287 63.67 -9.10 -54.76
C ASP A 287 62.17 -9.10 -55.14
N GLU A 288 61.64 -8.27 -56.03
CA GLU A 288 62.14 -7.31 -57.01
C GLU A 288 60.88 -6.54 -57.51
N THR A 289 61.03 -5.31 -57.99
CA THR A 289 60.31 -4.65 -59.12
C THR A 289 58.83 -4.99 -59.42
N THR A 290 57.90 -4.07 -59.75
CA THR A 290 57.96 -2.98 -60.75
C THR A 290 56.61 -2.23 -60.82
N SER A 291 56.69 -0.94 -61.21
CA SER A 291 55.78 -0.12 -62.03
C SER A 291 54.28 0.00 -61.69
N SER A 292 53.75 1.21 -61.41
CA SER A 292 53.62 2.45 -62.22
C SER A 292 52.28 2.53 -62.96
N ASN A 293 51.63 3.69 -62.71
CA ASN A 293 50.43 4.29 -63.32
C ASN A 293 49.06 3.74 -62.93
#